data_AF-A0A940F2M3-F1
#
_entry.id   AF-A0A940F2M3-F1
#
_cell.length_a   1.000
_cell.length_b   1.000
_cell.length_c   1.000
_cell.angle_alpha   90.00
_cell.angle_beta   90.00
_cell.angle_gamma   90.00
#
_symmetry.space_group_name_H-M   'P 1'
#
loop_
_entity.id
_entity.type
_entity.pdbx_description
1 polymer ?
#
loop_
_entity_poly.entity_id
_entity_poly.type
_entity_poly.pdbx_seq_one_letter_code
_entity_poly.pdbx_strand_id
1 'polypeptide(L)'
;MSLPVYPDCPPVMAACHGPGAVDRSEDVVRDFSDRLLRSFLTLCENPRTRQGMLTMVQASVGSARAGQRFYRMLNRTVVNPAARATGLHASALRLELVCGQLVGLAMMRYVLGLEPVASVPPDEIVRQFAPAIRATLKAV
;
A
#
# COMPACT_ATOMS: atom_id res chain seq x y z
N MET A 1 12.53 50.38 15.97
CA MET A 1 11.86 49.11 16.35
C MET A 1 12.84 47.98 16.16
N SER A 2 12.98 47.15 17.18
CA SER A 2 14.09 46.24 17.46
C SER A 2 13.88 44.81 16.92
N LEU A 3 14.94 44.22 16.32
CA LEU A 3 15.47 42.82 16.33
C LEU A 3 14.55 41.63 15.94
N PRO A 4 15.07 40.44 15.49
CA PRO A 4 16.40 39.84 15.75
C PRO A 4 17.24 39.46 14.50
N VAL A 5 18.57 39.57 14.54
CA VAL A 5 19.56 38.54 14.97
C VAL A 5 19.29 37.14 14.41
N TYR A 6 19.98 36.79 13.32
CA TYR A 6 20.66 35.50 13.24
C TYR A 6 22.01 35.68 12.52
N PRO A 7 23.13 35.29 13.13
CA PRO A 7 24.46 35.42 12.55
C PRO A 7 24.72 34.30 11.53
N ASP A 8 25.68 34.56 10.66
CA ASP A 8 26.27 33.63 9.71
C ASP A 8 26.46 32.20 10.28
N CYS A 9 25.71 31.25 9.74
CA CYS A 9 26.03 29.83 9.80
C CYS A 9 26.14 29.30 8.36
N PRO A 10 27.31 28.77 7.94
CA PRO A 10 27.42 28.03 6.68
C PRO A 10 26.59 26.72 6.76
N PRO A 11 26.09 26.20 5.63
CA PRO A 11 25.27 25.00 5.59
C PRO A 11 26.17 23.77 5.76
N VAL A 12 26.44 23.38 7.01
CA VAL A 12 27.05 22.09 7.34
C VAL A 12 26.05 21.21 8.07
N MET A 13 25.05 20.76 7.31
CA MET A 13 24.40 19.45 7.49
C MET A 13 24.10 18.83 6.12
N ALA A 14 25.10 18.89 5.23
CA ALA A 14 25.27 17.86 4.22
C ALA A 14 26.11 16.73 4.82
N ALA A 15 25.69 15.49 4.55
CA ALA A 15 26.36 14.23 4.84
C ALA A 15 26.13 13.58 6.23
N CYS A 16 25.04 12.78 6.29
CA CYS A 16 25.11 11.40 6.79
C CYS A 16 24.23 10.41 5.98
N HIS A 17 23.62 10.82 4.86
CA HIS A 17 22.88 9.89 4.00
C HIS A 17 23.80 9.40 2.89
N GLY A 18 24.45 8.24 3.11
CA GLY A 18 25.16 7.57 2.03
C GLY A 18 24.20 7.21 0.89
N PRO A 19 24.65 7.21 -0.38
CA PRO A 19 23.80 6.93 -1.54
C PRO A 19 23.11 5.55 -1.50
N GLY A 20 23.60 4.62 -0.66
CA GLY A 20 23.00 3.28 -0.50
C GLY A 20 21.83 3.16 0.48
N ALA A 21 21.53 4.17 1.31
CA ALA A 21 20.43 4.09 2.28
C ALA A 21 19.07 4.47 1.67
N VAL A 22 19.05 5.47 0.78
CA VAL A 22 17.85 5.83 -0.01
C VAL A 22 17.50 4.67 -0.95
N ASP A 23 18.48 4.16 -1.69
CA ASP A 23 18.30 3.06 -2.66
C ASP A 23 17.72 1.80 -1.99
N ARG A 24 18.28 1.39 -0.84
CA ARG A 24 17.78 0.26 -0.05
C ARG A 24 16.35 0.47 0.48
N SER A 25 16.01 1.67 0.92
CA SER A 25 14.64 1.99 1.40
C SER A 25 13.63 1.94 0.25
N GLU A 26 14.00 2.47 -0.91
CA GLU A 26 13.17 2.42 -2.10
C GLU A 26 12.96 0.99 -2.63
N ASP A 27 13.99 0.15 -2.57
CA ASP A 27 13.89 -1.27 -2.89
C ASP A 27 12.98 -2.02 -1.91
N VAL A 28 13.07 -1.73 -0.61
CA VAL A 28 12.18 -2.32 0.41
C VAL A 28 10.71 -1.94 0.16
N VAL A 29 10.44 -0.67 -0.14
CA VAL A 29 9.07 -0.19 -0.45
C VAL A 29 8.58 -0.81 -1.77
N ARG A 30 9.46 -0.95 -2.76
CA ARG A 30 9.18 -1.60 -4.04
C ARG A 30 8.78 -3.06 -3.84
N ASP A 31 9.62 -3.84 -3.16
CA ASP A 31 9.38 -5.25 -2.87
C ASP A 31 8.12 -5.46 -2.04
N PHE A 32 7.87 -4.58 -1.06
CA PHE A 32 6.67 -4.64 -0.24
C PHE A 32 5.41 -4.45 -1.10
N SER A 33 5.39 -3.42 -1.94
CA SER A 33 4.23 -3.08 -2.77
C SER A 33 3.89 -4.20 -3.74
N ASP A 34 4.90 -4.81 -4.36
CA ASP A 34 4.72 -5.90 -5.32
C ASP A 34 4.22 -7.17 -4.63
N ARG A 35 4.80 -7.54 -3.48
CA ARG A 35 4.37 -8.70 -2.69
C ARG A 35 2.96 -8.52 -2.13
N LEU A 36 2.65 -7.31 -1.64
CA LEU A 36 1.33 -6.97 -1.13
C LEU A 36 0.26 -7.16 -2.22
N LEU A 37 0.49 -6.58 -3.40
CA LEU A 37 -0.45 -6.68 -4.53
C LEU A 37 -0.61 -8.12 -5.02
N ARG A 38 0.49 -8.86 -5.20
CA ARG A 38 0.43 -10.27 -5.61
C ARG A 38 -0.32 -11.13 -4.59
N SER A 39 -0.03 -10.94 -3.31
CA SER A 39 -0.70 -11.68 -2.23
C SER A 39 -2.20 -11.37 -2.18
N PHE A 40 -2.56 -10.10 -2.36
CA PHE A 40 -3.95 -9.67 -2.41
C PHE A 40 -4.70 -10.25 -3.62
N LEU A 41 -4.14 -10.14 -4.82
CA LEU A 41 -4.75 -10.70 -6.03
C LEU A 41 -4.89 -12.22 -5.93
N THR A 42 -3.86 -12.92 -5.43
CA THR A 42 -3.92 -14.37 -5.17
C THR A 42 -5.07 -14.72 -4.23
N LEU A 43 -5.28 -13.92 -3.18
CA LEU A 43 -6.37 -14.13 -2.23
C LEU A 43 -7.76 -13.91 -2.86
N CYS A 44 -7.87 -12.95 -3.77
CA CYS A 44 -9.09 -12.67 -4.53
C CYS A 44 -9.37 -13.67 -5.65
N GLU A 45 -8.36 -14.33 -6.22
CA GLU A 45 -8.51 -15.29 -7.32
C GLU A 45 -8.56 -16.75 -6.85
N ASN A 46 -8.09 -17.04 -5.64
CA ASN A 46 -8.12 -18.39 -5.09
C ASN A 46 -9.58 -18.87 -4.88
N PRO A 47 -10.00 -19.98 -5.53
CA PRO A 47 -11.38 -20.47 -5.49
C PRO A 47 -11.94 -20.69 -4.08
N ARG A 48 -11.09 -21.04 -3.11
CA ARG A 48 -11.50 -21.32 -1.72
C ARG A 48 -11.76 -20.06 -0.92
N THR A 49 -11.06 -18.96 -1.22
CA THR A 49 -11.13 -17.71 -0.44
C THR A 49 -11.88 -16.60 -1.15
N ARG A 50 -11.97 -16.64 -2.49
CA ARG A 50 -12.52 -15.60 -3.36
C ARG A 50 -13.91 -15.16 -2.93
N GLN A 51 -14.87 -16.08 -2.79
CA GLN A 51 -16.25 -15.72 -2.43
C GLN A 51 -16.30 -14.95 -1.12
N GLY A 52 -15.73 -15.51 -0.03
CA GLY A 52 -15.73 -14.85 1.27
C GLY A 52 -15.00 -13.51 1.26
N MET A 53 -13.90 -13.40 0.53
CA MET A 53 -13.14 -12.16 0.36
C MET A 53 -13.99 -11.07 -0.33
N LEU A 54 -14.58 -11.38 -1.48
CA LEU A 54 -15.38 -10.43 -2.25
C LEU A 54 -16.66 -10.02 -1.51
N THR A 55 -17.29 -10.94 -0.77
CA THR A 55 -18.41 -10.60 0.11
C THR A 55 -18.00 -9.60 1.19
N MET A 56 -16.82 -9.79 1.82
CA MET A 56 -16.34 -8.83 2.81
C MET A 56 -15.96 -7.47 2.19
N VAL A 57 -15.39 -7.45 0.98
CA VAL A 57 -15.12 -6.22 0.23
C VAL A 57 -16.43 -5.47 -0.02
N GLN A 58 -17.46 -6.14 -0.53
CA GLN A 58 -18.78 -5.52 -0.76
C GLN A 58 -19.41 -4.99 0.54
N ALA A 59 -19.38 -5.81 1.60
CA ALA A 59 -19.94 -5.43 2.90
C ALA A 59 -19.20 -4.24 3.54
N SER A 60 -17.91 -4.06 3.24
CA SER A 60 -17.10 -2.96 3.79
C SER A 60 -17.63 -1.59 3.40
N VAL A 61 -18.21 -1.47 2.20
CA VAL A 61 -18.79 -0.23 1.67
C VAL A 61 -20.16 0.05 2.29
N GLY A 62 -20.93 -1.00 2.57
CA GLY A 62 -22.27 -0.88 3.14
C GLY A 62 -22.32 -0.65 4.66
N SER A 63 -21.23 -0.92 5.39
CA SER A 63 -21.18 -0.76 6.84
C SER A 63 -19.77 -0.51 7.38
N ALA A 64 -19.63 0.54 8.20
CA ALA A 64 -18.37 0.85 8.89
C ALA A 64 -17.85 -0.32 9.73
N ARG A 65 -18.73 -1.09 10.40
CA ARG A 65 -18.35 -2.25 11.21
C ARG A 65 -17.78 -3.39 10.36
N ALA A 66 -18.38 -3.64 9.19
CA ALA A 66 -17.87 -4.61 8.24
C ALA A 66 -16.53 -4.15 7.65
N GLY A 67 -16.39 -2.85 7.35
CA GLY A 67 -15.14 -2.26 6.90
C GLY A 67 -14.00 -2.43 7.91
N GLN A 68 -14.23 -2.14 9.19
CA GLN A 68 -13.24 -2.36 10.25
C GLN A 68 -12.86 -3.85 10.41
N ARG A 69 -13.81 -4.77 10.21
CA ARG A 69 -13.53 -6.21 10.24
C ARG A 69 -12.68 -6.64 9.03
N PHE A 70 -13.03 -6.15 7.85
CA PHE A 70 -12.29 -6.40 6.62
C PHE A 70 -10.85 -5.87 6.72
N TYR A 71 -10.68 -4.62 7.18
CA TYR A 71 -9.37 -3.99 7.37
C TYR A 71 -8.47 -4.81 8.30
N ARG A 72 -8.99 -5.24 9.46
CA ARG A 72 -8.23 -6.11 10.40
C ARG A 72 -7.79 -7.42 9.76
N MET A 73 -8.66 -8.04 8.97
CA MET A 73 -8.35 -9.28 8.26
C MET A 73 -7.29 -9.05 7.17
N LEU A 74 -7.42 -7.99 6.38
CA LEU A 74 -6.46 -7.63 5.34
C LEU A 74 -5.08 -7.33 5.94
N ASN A 75 -5.06 -6.59 7.06
CA ASN A 75 -3.84 -6.29 7.78
C ASN A 75 -3.14 -7.56 8.27
N ARG A 76 -3.90 -8.52 8.83
CA ARG A 76 -3.36 -9.81 9.29
C ARG A 76 -2.86 -10.71 8.15
N THR A 77 -3.57 -10.73 7.03
CA THR A 77 -3.39 -11.74 5.96
C THR A 77 -2.44 -11.29 4.87
N VAL A 78 -2.35 -9.99 4.61
CA VAL A 78 -1.60 -9.44 3.46
C VAL A 78 -0.53 -8.45 3.93
N VAL A 79 -0.91 -7.44 4.72
CA VAL A 79 0.01 -6.36 5.12
C VAL A 79 1.09 -6.86 6.07
N ASN A 80 0.73 -7.52 7.17
CA ASN A 80 1.70 -8.01 8.16
C ASN A 80 2.70 -9.02 7.58
N PRO A 81 2.27 -10.03 6.77
CA PRO A 81 3.21 -10.92 6.10
C PRO A 81 4.15 -10.19 5.13
N ALA A 82 3.63 -9.25 4.34
CA ALA A 82 4.45 -8.46 3.43
C ALA A 82 5.46 -7.58 4.20
N ALA A 83 5.03 -6.90 5.26
CA ALA A 83 5.88 -6.03 6.07
C ALA A 83 6.97 -6.82 6.79
N ARG A 84 6.64 -8.01 7.33
CA ARG A 84 7.63 -8.91 7.94
C ARG A 84 8.67 -9.40 6.94
N ALA A 85 8.26 -9.67 5.71
CA ALA A 85 9.16 -10.18 4.69
C ALA A 85 10.13 -9.10 4.16
N THR A 86 9.75 -7.83 4.22
CA THR A 86 10.56 -6.73 3.67
C THR A 86 11.19 -5.82 4.73
N GLY A 87 10.72 -5.89 5.98
CA GLY A 87 11.16 -4.98 7.05
C GLY A 87 10.58 -3.56 6.92
N LEU A 88 9.51 -3.37 6.13
CA LEU A 88 8.91 -2.05 5.93
C LEU A 88 8.20 -1.56 7.20
N HIS A 89 8.55 -0.35 7.63
CA HIS A 89 7.82 0.38 8.67
C HIS A 89 7.07 1.56 8.03
N ALA A 90 5.74 1.54 8.10
CA ALA A 90 4.86 2.61 7.64
C ALA A 90 3.88 3.00 8.75
N SER A 91 3.44 4.27 8.77
CA SER A 91 2.44 4.72 9.73
C SER A 91 1.09 4.05 9.48
N ALA A 92 0.28 3.93 10.55
CA ALA A 92 -1.07 3.37 10.45
C ALA A 92 -1.91 4.06 9.37
N LEU A 93 -1.83 5.41 9.29
CA LEU A 93 -2.49 6.19 8.25
C LEU A 93 -2.11 5.76 6.84
N ARG A 94 -0.81 5.55 6.55
CA ARG A 94 -0.36 5.12 5.22
C ARG A 94 -0.87 3.72 4.88
N LEU A 95 -0.89 2.82 5.86
CA LEU A 95 -1.44 1.46 5.67
C LEU A 95 -2.95 1.48 5.44
N GLU A 96 -3.69 2.36 6.12
CA GLU A 96 -5.13 2.55 5.91
C GLU A 96 -5.44 3.06 4.50
N LEU A 97 -4.66 4.05 4.01
CA LEU A 97 -4.78 4.55 2.64
C LEU A 97 -4.49 3.47 1.59
N VAL A 98 -3.43 2.68 1.80
CA VAL A 98 -3.10 1.53 0.94
C VAL A 98 -4.23 0.50 0.94
N CYS A 99 -4.85 0.22 2.09
CA CYS A 99 -5.99 -0.69 2.15
C CYS A 99 -7.19 -0.16 1.37
N GLY A 100 -7.45 1.15 1.41
CA GLY A 100 -8.49 1.79 0.60
C GLY A 100 -8.25 1.61 -0.91
N GLN A 101 -7.00 1.75 -1.35
CA GLN A 101 -6.61 1.49 -2.74
C GLN A 101 -6.86 0.04 -3.15
N LEU A 102 -6.53 -0.93 -2.30
CA LEU A 102 -6.78 -2.36 -2.55
C LEU A 102 -8.28 -2.69 -2.64
N VAL A 103 -9.10 -2.09 -1.76
CA VAL A 103 -10.56 -2.24 -1.81
C VAL A 103 -11.11 -1.69 -3.13
N GLY A 104 -10.68 -0.50 -3.54
CA GLY A 104 -11.09 0.11 -4.81
C GLY A 104 -10.73 -0.77 -6.00
N LEU A 105 -9.52 -1.33 -6.02
CA LEU A 105 -9.09 -2.27 -7.06
C LEU A 105 -9.97 -3.52 -7.10
N ALA A 106 -10.26 -4.14 -5.95
CA ALA A 106 -11.12 -5.33 -5.92
C ALA A 106 -12.57 -5.02 -6.33
N MET A 107 -13.08 -3.86 -5.95
CA MET A 107 -14.41 -3.41 -6.40
C MET A 107 -14.46 -3.27 -7.92
N MET A 108 -13.51 -2.54 -8.52
CA MET A 108 -13.48 -2.34 -9.98
C MET A 108 -13.27 -3.65 -10.74
N ARG A 109 -12.31 -4.48 -10.32
CA ARG A 109 -11.91 -5.69 -11.04
C ARG A 109 -12.88 -6.85 -10.86
N TYR A 110 -13.31 -7.14 -9.63
CA TYR A 110 -14.02 -8.39 -9.32
C TYR A 110 -15.51 -8.24 -9.02
N VAL A 111 -15.92 -7.07 -8.52
CA VAL A 111 -17.33 -6.83 -8.15
C VAL A 111 -18.08 -6.16 -9.31
N LEU A 112 -17.53 -5.06 -9.82
CA LEU A 112 -18.12 -4.31 -10.93
C LEU A 112 -17.75 -4.92 -12.29
N GLY A 113 -16.61 -5.61 -12.39
CA GLY A 113 -16.15 -6.22 -13.64
C GLY A 113 -15.87 -5.19 -14.72
N LEU A 114 -15.27 -4.05 -14.37
CA LEU A 114 -15.01 -2.96 -15.31
C LEU A 114 -13.87 -3.32 -16.27
N GLU A 115 -14.11 -3.16 -17.57
CA GLU A 115 -13.07 -3.32 -18.60
C GLU A 115 -12.29 -2.01 -18.82
N PRO A 116 -10.97 -2.06 -19.07
CA PRO A 116 -10.15 -3.28 -19.27
C PRO A 116 -9.67 -3.94 -17.97
N VAL A 117 -9.94 -3.34 -16.81
CA VAL A 117 -9.35 -3.73 -15.52
C VAL A 117 -9.72 -5.16 -15.10
N ALA A 118 -10.87 -5.69 -15.52
CA ALA A 118 -11.33 -7.03 -15.21
C ALA A 118 -10.55 -8.12 -15.98
N SER A 119 -10.22 -7.88 -17.25
CA SER A 119 -9.57 -8.87 -18.13
C SER A 119 -8.04 -8.86 -18.11
N VAL A 120 -7.42 -7.73 -17.74
CA VAL A 120 -5.96 -7.59 -17.69
C VAL A 120 -5.32 -8.64 -16.77
N PRO A 121 -4.18 -9.24 -17.13
CA PRO A 121 -3.52 -10.24 -16.28
C PRO A 121 -3.05 -9.65 -14.93
N PRO A 122 -3.05 -10.45 -13.84
CA PRO A 122 -2.69 -9.96 -12.50
C PRO A 122 -1.30 -9.31 -12.42
N ASP A 123 -0.33 -9.83 -13.15
CA ASP A 123 1.03 -9.28 -13.18
C ASP A 123 1.08 -7.88 -13.80
N GLU A 124 0.23 -7.60 -14.78
CA GLU A 124 0.13 -6.29 -15.40
C GLU A 124 -0.57 -5.30 -14.46
N ILE A 125 -1.61 -5.74 -13.75
CA ILE A 125 -2.21 -4.96 -12.66
C ILE A 125 -1.16 -4.60 -11.60
N VAL A 126 -0.34 -5.56 -11.17
CA VAL A 126 0.72 -5.30 -10.19
C VAL A 126 1.70 -4.25 -10.72
N ARG A 127 2.16 -4.38 -11.98
CA ARG A 127 3.08 -3.42 -12.60
C ARG A 127 2.50 -2.00 -12.66
N GLN A 128 1.23 -1.86 -13.02
CA GLN A 128 0.58 -0.54 -13.14
C GLN A 128 0.19 0.06 -11.79
N PHE A 129 -0.21 -0.77 -10.82
CA PHE A 129 -0.76 -0.30 -9.54
C PHE A 129 0.30 -0.16 -8.43
N ALA A 130 1.40 -0.89 -8.50
CA ALA A 130 2.47 -0.81 -7.49
C ALA A 130 3.03 0.62 -7.29
N PRO A 131 3.25 1.44 -8.33
CA PRO A 131 3.69 2.84 -8.13
C PRO A 131 2.75 3.67 -7.26
N ALA A 132 1.43 3.45 -7.34
CA ALA A 132 0.45 4.17 -6.52
C ALA A 132 0.59 3.80 -5.04
N ILE A 133 0.75 2.50 -4.73
CA ILE A 133 1.03 2.02 -3.37
C ILE A 133 2.34 2.61 -2.85
N ARG A 134 3.40 2.58 -3.66
CA ARG A 134 4.72 3.14 -3.29
C ARG A 134 4.62 4.62 -2.97
N ALA A 135 3.89 5.40 -3.78
CA ALA A 135 3.71 6.83 -3.54
C ALA A 135 3.02 7.10 -2.19
N THR A 136 1.98 6.34 -1.86
CA THR A 136 1.27 6.44 -0.57
C THR A 136 2.18 6.07 0.61
N LEU A 137 3.08 5.10 0.43
CA LEU A 137 4.02 4.68 1.48
C LEU A 137 5.20 5.65 1.67
N LYS A 138 5.64 6.32 0.60
CA LYS A 138 6.77 7.26 0.61
C LYS A 138 6.44 8.61 1.24
N ALA A 139 5.18 9.06 1.15
CA ALA A 139 4.72 10.43 1.36
C ALA A 139 5.69 11.41 2.06
N VAL A 140 6.30 12.25 1.20
CA VAL A 140 6.98 13.57 1.31
C VAL A 140 7.46 14.04 2.69
#